data_AF-A0A7C3VPL8-F1
#
_entry.id   AF-A0A7C3VPL8-F1
#
_cell.length_a   1.000
_cell.length_b   1.000
_cell.length_c   1.000
_cell.angle_alpha   90.00
_cell.angle_beta   90.00
_cell.angle_gamma   90.00
#
_symmetry.space_group_name_H-M   'P 1'
#
loop_
_entity.id
_entity.type
_entity.pdbx_description
1 polymer ?
#
loop_
_entity_poly.entity_id
_entity_poly.type
_entity_poly.pdbx_seq_one_letter_code
_entity_poly.pdbx_strand_id
1 'polypeptide(L)'
;MSRVQLPPRHLPYFCLNGPLKVDYKFFFQKQNQNTPQNQPIPGREQEMIRGRTGGYMFDAGIWKLLRRCLLIGTAQSTYYANKKALTDDFVAVVREAVAENPRRVAEEIVYASDGRAINNSAPIFALVLLSMGETPEAKKAFLEIFPQVVRTGSHFYEWLNYSKSLRGFGKVVREAGRNWLSQDAKSLAYQLLKYQQRLGFSHRDALRLFHMKPPTEDHNQLFSWVVKGWEELPPEIGSEALAQVWWYEWLKRHPDQTHEAIIKGRLTHEMAAPVGKMDVQAWQLLFEEMPVGAMLRNLGSLTELGVLQEDKTANLDRVESVLNNKERLRKGRIHPLDALKALKTYQSGGRLGMSKKTWEPVPRIVDILEKTVALSFEVVEPTGKVFMHAVDISGSMGALVTSGVLTCCEIATTMALVTAKAEKNYAIRGFSTKFCDLEITAADTFSSAVAKASDRNFGGTDASVAYDWMIKHQFKADVICFWTDSESWAGSRHPSQALAEYRQKVNPDVKAVYITLAPYRITLVDPTDPLSWDLSGFDPGIPRVIQMLAADEL
;
A
#
# COMPACT_ATOMS: atom_id res chain seq x y z
N MET A 1 46.73 20.26 85.23
CA MET A 1 47.54 20.19 83.99
C MET A 1 47.04 19.04 83.14
N SER A 2 46.39 19.40 82.03
CA SER A 2 46.00 18.59 80.85
C SER A 2 45.85 17.07 80.98
N ARG A 3 44.61 16.59 81.13
CA ARG A 3 44.18 15.22 80.79
C ARG A 3 43.60 15.22 79.38
N VAL A 4 44.17 14.40 78.50
CA VAL A 4 43.70 14.15 77.13
C VAL A 4 42.54 13.15 77.16
N GLN A 5 41.55 13.41 76.32
CA GLN A 5 40.21 12.85 76.31
C GLN A 5 40.02 11.97 75.07
N LEU A 6 39.61 10.72 75.26
CA LEU A 6 38.85 9.92 74.30
C LEU A 6 37.86 9.07 75.09
N PRO A 7 36.57 9.06 74.71
CA PRO A 7 35.73 7.92 75.00
C PRO A 7 35.05 7.32 73.74
N PRO A 8 34.63 6.05 73.83
CA PRO A 8 34.27 5.21 72.69
C PRO A 8 32.79 5.32 72.30
N ARG A 9 32.50 4.91 71.06
CA ARG A 9 31.19 4.89 70.43
C ARG A 9 30.22 3.93 71.13
N HIS A 10 29.05 4.43 71.50
CA HIS A 10 27.91 3.64 71.95
C HIS A 10 27.16 3.00 70.76
N LEU A 11 26.96 1.69 70.84
CA LEU A 11 25.94 0.94 70.12
C LEU A 11 24.63 0.97 70.92
N PRO A 12 23.47 1.27 70.33
CA PRO A 12 22.18 0.92 70.91
C PRO A 12 21.69 -0.43 70.37
N TYR A 13 21.26 -1.25 71.32
CA TYR A 13 20.54 -2.51 71.17
C TYR A 13 19.28 -2.35 70.31
N PHE A 14 19.11 -3.20 69.30
CA PHE A 14 17.83 -3.42 68.63
C PHE A 14 17.16 -4.66 69.22
N CYS A 15 15.99 -4.47 69.85
CA CYS A 15 15.09 -5.55 70.23
C CYS A 15 14.55 -6.28 68.99
N LEU A 16 14.57 -7.60 69.05
CA LEU A 16 13.99 -8.51 68.07
C LEU A 16 12.47 -8.68 68.28
N ASN A 17 11.78 -8.90 67.15
CA ASN A 17 10.51 -9.63 66.97
C ASN A 17 9.17 -8.87 67.13
N GLY A 18 8.71 -8.30 66.02
CA GLY A 18 7.32 -8.50 65.57
C GLY A 18 7.37 -9.19 64.19
N PRO A 19 6.52 -10.19 63.89
CA PRO A 19 6.54 -10.82 62.58
C PRO A 19 6.13 -9.78 61.54
N LEU A 20 7.03 -9.50 60.59
CA LEU A 20 6.66 -8.92 59.31
C LEU A 20 5.65 -9.89 58.68
N LYS A 21 4.36 -9.58 58.83
CA LYS A 21 3.32 -10.17 57.98
C LYS A 21 3.64 -9.73 56.56
N VAL A 22 4.38 -10.57 55.84
CA VAL A 22 4.42 -10.52 54.39
C VAL A 22 3.01 -10.86 53.94
N ASP A 23 2.25 -9.83 53.61
CA ASP A 23 0.88 -10.00 53.14
C ASP A 23 0.93 -10.47 51.68
N TYR A 24 0.89 -11.79 51.49
CA TYR A 24 0.78 -12.42 50.17
C TYR A 24 -0.61 -12.22 49.54
N LYS A 25 -1.50 -11.37 50.09
CA LYS A 25 -2.79 -11.05 49.44
C LYS A 25 -2.66 -10.49 48.03
N PHE A 26 -1.50 -9.93 47.66
CA PHE A 26 -1.24 -9.56 46.26
C PHE A 26 -1.26 -10.77 45.29
N PHE A 27 -0.90 -11.97 45.75
CA PHE A 27 -0.96 -13.20 44.96
C PHE A 27 -2.37 -13.78 44.83
N PHE A 28 -3.31 -13.40 45.70
CA PHE A 28 -4.63 -14.04 45.81
C PHE A 28 -5.81 -13.11 45.49
N GLN A 29 -5.56 -11.85 45.11
CA GLN A 29 -6.60 -11.04 44.49
C GLN A 29 -6.83 -11.56 43.06
N LYS A 30 -8.06 -12.00 42.76
CA LYS A 30 -8.53 -12.17 41.37
C LYS A 30 -8.27 -10.85 40.63
N GLN A 31 -7.21 -10.86 39.81
CA GLN A 31 -6.66 -9.68 39.17
C GLN A 31 -7.56 -9.20 38.04
N ASN A 32 -8.34 -8.14 38.27
CA ASN A 32 -8.58 -7.14 37.22
C ASN A 32 -7.31 -6.26 37.11
N GLN A 33 -6.13 -6.86 36.88
CA GLN A 33 -4.88 -6.09 36.82
C GLN A 33 -4.61 -5.64 35.39
N ASN A 34 -4.60 -4.33 35.21
CA ASN A 34 -4.00 -3.67 34.06
C ASN A 34 -2.53 -4.11 33.97
N THR A 35 -2.21 -4.85 32.92
CA THR A 35 -0.85 -5.32 32.66
C THR A 35 -0.15 -4.29 31.76
N PRO A 36 1.00 -3.74 32.15
CA PRO A 36 1.77 -2.82 31.29
C PRO A 36 2.11 -3.45 29.93
N GLN A 37 2.10 -2.64 28.87
CA GLN A 37 2.32 -3.14 27.50
C GLN A 37 3.73 -3.73 27.29
N ASN A 38 4.69 -3.39 28.15
CA ASN A 38 6.04 -3.97 28.13
C ASN A 38 6.15 -5.36 28.80
N GLN A 39 5.03 -5.92 29.24
CA GLN A 39 4.92 -7.27 29.81
C GLN A 39 3.80 -8.03 29.09
N PRO A 40 3.93 -9.35 28.86
CA PRO A 40 2.82 -10.16 28.36
C PRO A 40 1.70 -10.21 29.40
N ILE A 41 0.46 -10.34 28.94
CA ILE A 41 -0.70 -10.54 29.81
C ILE A 41 -0.52 -11.87 30.55
N PRO A 42 -0.61 -11.90 31.90
CA PRO A 42 -0.45 -13.12 32.68
C PRO A 42 -1.41 -14.23 32.21
N GLY A 43 -0.87 -15.41 31.92
CA GLY A 43 -1.62 -16.56 31.43
C GLY A 43 -1.91 -16.57 29.92
N ARG A 44 -1.44 -15.56 29.17
CA ARG A 44 -1.56 -15.46 27.70
C ARG A 44 -0.18 -15.37 27.02
N GLU A 45 0.90 -15.68 27.73
CA GLU A 45 2.28 -15.46 27.27
C GLU A 45 2.59 -16.22 25.97
N GLN A 46 1.99 -17.39 25.76
CA GLN A 46 2.20 -18.21 24.56
C GLN A 46 1.55 -17.63 23.29
N GLU A 47 0.55 -16.77 23.44
CA GLU A 47 -0.18 -16.14 22.34
C GLU A 47 0.40 -14.76 22.00
N MET A 48 1.35 -14.27 22.79
CA MET A 48 1.90 -12.94 22.67
C MET A 48 3.37 -12.97 22.24
N ILE A 49 3.71 -12.06 21.36
CA ILE A 49 5.08 -11.85 20.89
C ILE A 49 5.50 -10.41 21.20
N ARG A 50 6.81 -10.23 21.38
CA ARG A 50 7.39 -8.91 21.62
C ARG A 50 7.60 -8.18 20.28
N GLY A 51 6.96 -7.02 20.14
CA GLY A 51 7.14 -6.11 19.01
C GLY A 51 8.52 -5.47 18.98
N ARG A 52 8.81 -4.71 17.92
CA ARG A 52 10.14 -4.10 17.68
C ARG A 52 10.46 -3.01 18.69
N THR A 53 9.43 -2.37 19.25
CA THR A 53 9.52 -1.32 20.27
C THR A 53 9.58 -1.86 21.70
N GLY A 54 9.52 -3.18 21.87
CA GLY A 54 9.62 -3.86 23.15
C GLY A 54 8.28 -4.07 23.88
N GLY A 55 7.18 -3.56 23.34
CA GLY A 55 5.80 -3.91 23.77
C GLY A 55 5.43 -5.34 23.39
N TYR A 56 4.42 -5.90 24.05
CA TYR A 56 3.85 -7.22 23.78
C TYR A 56 2.49 -7.08 23.11
N MET A 57 2.25 -7.87 22.07
CA MET A 57 1.00 -7.91 21.32
C MET A 57 0.70 -9.37 20.97
N PHE A 58 -0.51 -9.67 20.50
CA PHE A 58 -0.83 -11.02 20.06
C PHE A 58 -0.13 -11.38 18.74
N ASP A 59 0.22 -12.66 18.56
CA ASP A 59 0.73 -13.17 17.29
C ASP A 59 -0.40 -13.18 16.25
N ALA A 60 -0.24 -12.40 15.18
CA ALA A 60 -1.18 -12.32 14.07
C ALA A 60 -1.14 -13.58 13.18
N GLY A 61 -0.09 -14.40 13.29
CA GLY A 61 0.15 -15.56 12.46
C GLY A 61 0.72 -15.22 11.09
N ILE A 62 1.16 -16.26 10.38
CA ILE A 62 1.88 -16.12 9.10
C ILE A 62 1.00 -15.55 7.99
N TRP A 63 -0.29 -15.88 7.99
CA TRP A 63 -1.19 -15.51 6.90
C TRP A 63 -1.55 -14.02 6.89
N LYS A 64 -1.76 -13.42 8.06
CA LYS A 64 -1.94 -11.96 8.17
C LYS A 64 -0.65 -11.24 7.80
N LEU A 65 0.49 -11.73 8.26
CA LEU A 65 1.80 -11.18 7.88
C LEU A 65 2.02 -11.23 6.36
N LEU A 66 1.76 -12.38 5.72
CA LEU A 66 1.85 -12.53 4.26
C LEU A 66 0.97 -11.51 3.55
N ARG A 67 -0.31 -11.39 3.93
CA ARG A 67 -1.24 -10.42 3.34
C ARG A 67 -0.72 -8.98 3.47
N ARG A 68 -0.26 -8.58 4.67
CA ARG A 68 0.32 -7.24 4.90
C ARG A 68 1.53 -7.00 4.01
N CYS A 69 2.44 -7.97 3.92
CA CYS A 69 3.61 -7.87 3.04
C CYS A 69 3.23 -7.76 1.55
N LEU A 70 2.17 -8.45 1.10
CA LEU A 70 1.71 -8.37 -0.28
C LEU A 70 1.03 -7.04 -0.60
N LEU A 71 0.24 -6.50 0.33
CA LEU A 71 -0.50 -5.24 0.14
C LEU A 71 0.39 -4.00 0.28
N ILE A 72 1.28 -4.00 1.28
CA ILE A 72 2.12 -2.84 1.65
C ILE A 72 3.52 -2.96 1.01
N GLY A 73 3.94 -4.17 0.66
CA GLY A 73 5.29 -4.47 0.20
C GLY A 73 6.25 -4.86 1.32
N THR A 74 7.48 -5.21 0.93
CA THR A 74 8.59 -5.21 1.87
C THR A 74 8.89 -3.77 2.19
N ALA A 75 9.02 -3.46 3.46
CA ALA A 75 9.19 -2.10 3.92
C ALA A 75 10.44 -1.48 3.27
N GLN A 76 10.27 -0.74 2.18
CA GLN A 76 11.31 0.14 1.66
C GLN A 76 11.52 1.34 2.59
N SER A 77 10.76 1.41 3.69
CA SER A 77 10.66 2.59 4.56
C SER A 77 9.84 2.34 5.85
N THR A 78 10.01 1.22 6.56
CA THR A 78 9.53 1.20 7.97
C THR A 78 10.60 1.80 8.87
N TYR A 79 10.16 2.62 9.83
CA TYR A 79 11.00 3.38 10.76
C TYR A 79 12.04 2.52 11.49
N TYR A 80 11.76 1.22 11.68
CA TYR A 80 12.50 0.35 12.60
C TYR A 80 13.48 -0.66 11.94
N ALA A 81 13.67 -0.70 10.61
CA ALA A 81 14.53 -1.71 9.99
C ALA A 81 15.28 -1.30 8.70
N ASN A 82 16.44 -1.93 8.46
CA ASN A 82 17.28 -1.72 7.27
C ASN A 82 16.77 -2.50 6.04
N LYS A 83 16.87 -1.92 4.84
CA LYS A 83 16.32 -2.43 3.56
C LYS A 83 16.65 -3.89 3.22
N LYS A 84 17.86 -4.37 3.56
CA LYS A 84 18.30 -5.75 3.28
C LYS A 84 17.58 -6.75 4.18
N ALA A 85 17.54 -6.48 5.49
CA ALA A 85 16.86 -7.33 6.46
C ALA A 85 15.36 -7.50 6.13
N LEU A 86 14.69 -6.43 5.70
CA LEU A 86 13.27 -6.45 5.34
C LEU A 86 12.96 -7.27 4.08
N THR A 87 13.94 -7.39 3.18
CA THR A 87 13.81 -8.26 2.00
C THR A 87 14.00 -9.72 2.39
N ASP A 88 14.93 -10.01 3.29
CA ASP A 88 15.18 -11.36 3.80
C ASP A 88 13.97 -11.86 4.63
N ASP A 89 13.40 -11.00 5.49
CA ASP A 89 12.18 -11.29 6.26
C ASP A 89 11.02 -11.67 5.35
N PHE A 90 10.79 -10.91 4.27
CA PHE A 90 9.72 -11.22 3.32
C PHE A 90 9.94 -12.56 2.60
N VAL A 91 11.17 -12.84 2.18
CA VAL A 91 11.50 -14.12 1.54
C VAL A 91 11.23 -15.27 2.50
N ALA A 92 11.61 -15.13 3.78
CA ALA A 92 11.34 -16.13 4.81
C ALA A 92 9.83 -16.36 4.99
N VAL A 93 9.04 -15.29 5.13
CA VAL A 93 7.58 -15.33 5.28
C VAL A 93 6.91 -16.08 4.12
N VAL A 94 7.25 -15.72 2.88
CA VAL A 94 6.63 -16.36 1.71
C VAL A 94 7.07 -17.82 1.61
N ARG A 95 8.33 -18.16 1.91
CA ARG A 95 8.78 -19.56 1.90
C ARG A 95 8.08 -20.41 2.96
N GLU A 96 7.93 -19.89 4.19
CA GLU A 96 7.16 -20.53 5.27
C GLU A 96 5.72 -20.77 4.81
N ALA A 97 5.04 -19.75 4.29
CA ALA A 97 3.66 -19.87 3.82
C ALA A 97 3.50 -20.82 2.61
N VAL A 98 4.47 -20.85 1.68
CA VAL A 98 4.47 -21.77 0.53
C VAL A 98 4.67 -23.22 1.00
N ALA A 99 5.48 -23.45 2.02
CA ALA A 99 5.65 -24.77 2.62
C ALA A 99 4.38 -25.25 3.33
N GLU A 100 3.66 -24.34 3.99
CA GLU A 100 2.41 -24.64 4.68
C GLU A 100 1.24 -24.87 3.70
N ASN A 101 0.97 -23.93 2.80
CA ASN A 101 -0.12 -24.03 1.83
C ASN A 101 0.14 -23.18 0.56
N PRO A 102 0.69 -23.77 -0.51
CA PRO A 102 1.01 -23.03 -1.72
C PRO A 102 -0.23 -22.52 -2.46
N ARG A 103 -1.39 -23.20 -2.33
CA ARG A 103 -2.64 -22.77 -2.95
C ARG A 103 -3.15 -21.48 -2.30
N ARG A 104 -3.15 -21.42 -0.98
CA ARG A 104 -3.53 -20.21 -0.24
C ARG A 104 -2.59 -19.05 -0.54
N VAL A 105 -1.28 -19.30 -0.67
CA VAL A 105 -0.34 -18.26 -1.12
C VAL A 105 -0.72 -17.72 -2.50
N ALA A 106 -1.12 -18.59 -3.43
CA ALA A 106 -1.56 -18.16 -4.75
C ALA A 106 -2.81 -17.26 -4.70
N GLU A 107 -3.78 -17.61 -3.85
CA GLU A 107 -4.99 -16.81 -3.60
C GLU A 107 -4.66 -15.43 -3.02
N GLU A 108 -3.77 -15.36 -2.02
CA GLU A 108 -3.31 -14.10 -1.43
C GLU A 108 -2.56 -13.21 -2.44
N ILE A 109 -1.74 -13.81 -3.32
CA ILE A 109 -1.05 -13.10 -4.39
C ILE A 109 -2.06 -12.49 -5.37
N VAL A 110 -3.06 -13.27 -5.81
CA VAL A 110 -4.11 -12.77 -6.73
C VAL A 110 -4.92 -11.67 -6.07
N TYR A 111 -5.34 -11.88 -4.81
CA TYR A 111 -6.06 -10.89 -4.02
C TYR A 111 -5.31 -9.55 -4.00
N ALA A 112 -4.04 -9.57 -3.61
CA ALA A 112 -3.22 -8.37 -3.53
C ALA A 112 -2.98 -7.73 -4.91
N SER A 113 -2.75 -8.55 -5.94
CA SER A 113 -2.41 -8.09 -7.29
C SER A 113 -3.58 -7.42 -8.03
N ASP A 114 -4.83 -7.66 -7.62
CA ASP A 114 -6.02 -7.10 -8.25
C ASP A 114 -6.36 -5.67 -7.77
N GLY A 115 -5.37 -4.79 -7.80
CA GLY A 115 -5.54 -3.37 -7.48
C GLY A 115 -5.67 -3.05 -5.98
N ARG A 116 -5.40 -4.02 -5.09
CA ARG A 116 -5.44 -3.84 -3.63
C ARG A 116 -4.08 -3.51 -3.02
N ALA A 117 -3.02 -4.05 -3.60
CA ALA A 117 -1.66 -3.69 -3.21
C ALA A 117 -1.30 -2.31 -3.74
N ILE A 118 -0.51 -1.57 -2.96
CA ILE A 118 -0.02 -0.24 -3.33
C ILE A 118 0.82 -0.26 -4.63
N ASN A 119 1.41 -1.41 -4.96
CA ASN A 119 2.08 -1.68 -6.20
C ASN A 119 2.07 -3.20 -6.46
N ASN A 120 2.40 -3.60 -7.69
CA ASN A 120 2.42 -5.00 -8.06
C ASN A 120 3.78 -5.70 -7.82
N SER A 121 4.79 -4.99 -7.34
CA SER A 121 6.16 -5.52 -7.15
C SER A 121 6.21 -6.64 -6.13
N ALA A 122 5.56 -6.46 -4.97
CA ALA A 122 5.55 -7.49 -3.92
C ALA A 122 4.76 -8.75 -4.32
N PRO A 123 3.56 -8.66 -4.94
CA PRO A 123 2.90 -9.81 -5.55
C PRO A 123 3.74 -10.53 -6.61
N ILE A 124 4.44 -9.80 -7.50
CA ILE A 124 5.32 -10.40 -8.51
C ILE A 124 6.51 -11.12 -7.83
N PHE A 125 7.07 -10.54 -6.77
CA PHE A 125 8.18 -11.15 -6.04
C PHE A 125 7.75 -12.44 -5.33
N ALA A 126 6.58 -12.42 -4.68
CA ALA A 126 5.97 -13.61 -4.09
C ALA A 126 5.62 -14.68 -5.13
N LEU A 127 5.20 -14.30 -6.34
CA LEU A 127 4.96 -15.22 -7.45
C LEU A 127 6.24 -15.98 -7.84
N VAL A 128 7.40 -15.30 -7.84
CA VAL A 128 8.70 -15.97 -8.04
C VAL A 128 8.98 -16.96 -6.92
N LEU A 129 8.74 -16.61 -5.66
CA LEU A 129 8.96 -17.51 -4.53
C LEU A 129 7.99 -18.71 -4.54
N LEU A 130 6.73 -18.52 -4.89
CA LEU A 130 5.75 -19.60 -5.10
C LEU A 130 6.25 -20.57 -6.17
N SER A 131 6.78 -20.05 -7.26
CA SER A 131 7.34 -20.88 -8.33
C SER A 131 8.53 -21.73 -7.87
N MET A 132 9.21 -21.37 -6.78
CA MET A 132 10.32 -22.12 -6.19
C MET A 132 9.86 -23.29 -5.31
N GLY A 133 8.62 -23.29 -4.80
CA GLY A 133 8.08 -24.35 -3.94
C GLY A 133 8.20 -25.75 -4.57
N GLU A 134 8.58 -26.75 -3.78
CA GLU A 134 8.98 -28.07 -4.29
C GLU A 134 7.80 -28.96 -4.71
N THR A 135 6.60 -28.68 -4.19
CA THR A 135 5.41 -29.48 -4.44
C THR A 135 4.85 -29.27 -5.85
N PRO A 136 4.23 -30.31 -6.47
CA PRO A 136 3.52 -30.17 -7.73
C PRO A 136 2.41 -29.10 -7.67
N GLU A 137 1.74 -28.99 -6.53
CA GLU A 137 0.70 -27.97 -6.29
C GLU A 137 1.26 -26.55 -6.38
N ALA A 138 2.44 -26.28 -5.82
CA ALA A 138 3.08 -24.96 -5.94
C ALA A 138 3.39 -24.60 -7.40
N LYS A 139 3.87 -25.56 -8.21
CA LYS A 139 4.14 -25.33 -9.64
C LYS A 139 2.86 -25.08 -10.42
N LYS A 140 1.80 -25.85 -10.14
CA LYS A 140 0.48 -25.72 -10.77
C LYS A 140 -0.14 -24.36 -10.43
N ALA A 141 -0.22 -24.02 -9.15
CA ALA A 141 -0.76 -22.75 -8.68
C ALA A 141 -0.01 -21.54 -9.27
N PHE A 142 1.33 -21.60 -9.35
CA PHE A 142 2.14 -20.58 -10.02
C PHE A 142 1.72 -20.37 -11.49
N LEU A 143 1.60 -21.44 -12.28
CA LEU A 143 1.23 -21.34 -13.70
C LEU A 143 -0.18 -20.76 -13.89
N GLU A 144 -1.13 -21.18 -13.05
CA GLU A 144 -2.53 -20.74 -13.12
C GLU A 144 -2.70 -19.24 -12.84
N ILE A 145 -1.99 -18.70 -11.85
CA ILE A 145 -2.12 -17.28 -11.48
C ILE A 145 -1.18 -16.37 -12.28
N PHE A 146 -0.18 -16.92 -12.97
CA PHE A 146 0.81 -16.13 -13.70
C PHE A 146 0.23 -15.02 -14.60
N PRO A 147 -0.72 -15.31 -15.52
CA PRO A 147 -1.27 -14.26 -16.40
C PRO A 147 -2.13 -13.24 -15.64
N GLN A 148 -2.67 -13.61 -14.48
CA GLN A 148 -3.48 -12.71 -13.65
C GLN A 148 -2.60 -11.66 -12.97
N VAL A 149 -1.37 -12.03 -12.59
CA VAL A 149 -0.40 -11.15 -11.89
C VAL A 149 0.49 -10.40 -12.89
N VAL A 150 1.03 -11.09 -13.89
CA VAL A 150 1.99 -10.58 -14.88
C VAL A 150 1.26 -10.06 -16.12
N ARG A 151 0.57 -8.93 -15.96
CA ARG A 151 -0.37 -8.37 -16.96
C ARG A 151 0.25 -7.50 -18.07
N THR A 152 1.44 -6.93 -17.83
CA THR A 152 2.05 -5.95 -18.74
C THR A 152 3.50 -6.32 -19.02
N GLY A 153 4.08 -5.79 -20.12
CA GLY A 153 5.51 -5.96 -20.40
C GLY A 153 6.38 -5.49 -19.25
N SER A 154 5.99 -4.37 -18.61
CA SER A 154 6.60 -3.91 -17.36
C SER A 154 6.64 -4.98 -16.26
N HIS A 155 5.51 -5.62 -15.96
CA HIS A 155 5.46 -6.69 -14.95
C HIS A 155 6.29 -7.90 -15.38
N PHE A 156 6.28 -8.22 -16.68
CA PHE A 156 7.03 -9.34 -17.22
C PHE A 156 8.54 -9.16 -17.01
N TYR A 157 9.08 -7.97 -17.27
CA TYR A 157 10.49 -7.67 -17.00
C TYR A 157 10.85 -7.66 -15.52
N GLU A 158 9.95 -7.15 -14.68
CA GLU A 158 10.14 -7.19 -13.23
C GLU A 158 10.19 -8.64 -12.72
N TRP A 159 9.29 -9.49 -13.22
CA TRP A 159 9.32 -10.93 -12.96
C TRP A 159 10.61 -11.58 -13.48
N LEU A 160 11.07 -11.24 -14.69
CA LEU A 160 12.35 -11.75 -15.24
C LEU A 160 13.53 -11.35 -14.35
N ASN A 161 13.56 -10.11 -13.89
CA ASN A 161 14.60 -9.59 -13.02
C ASN A 161 14.63 -10.32 -11.68
N TYR A 162 13.49 -10.43 -11.00
CA TYR A 162 13.42 -11.20 -9.75
C TYR A 162 13.73 -12.69 -9.95
N SER A 163 13.26 -13.28 -11.05
CA SER A 163 13.57 -14.67 -11.39
C SER A 163 15.08 -14.85 -11.55
N LYS A 164 15.75 -14.01 -12.35
CA LYS A 164 17.22 -14.07 -12.55
C LYS A 164 17.99 -13.91 -11.24
N SER A 165 17.53 -13.06 -10.32
CA SER A 165 18.20 -12.83 -9.04
C SER A 165 18.02 -13.97 -8.03
N LEU A 166 16.89 -14.68 -8.06
CA LEU A 166 16.57 -15.70 -7.04
C LEU A 166 16.67 -17.14 -7.52
N ARG A 167 16.51 -17.40 -8.82
CA ARG A 167 16.40 -18.77 -9.36
C ARG A 167 16.76 -18.87 -10.85
N GLY A 168 16.77 -20.11 -11.36
CA GLY A 168 17.03 -20.38 -12.78
C GLY A 168 15.79 -20.45 -13.70
N PHE A 169 16.10 -20.37 -15.00
CA PHE A 169 15.39 -20.73 -16.24
C PHE A 169 14.72 -22.12 -16.33
N GLY A 170 14.17 -22.69 -15.25
CA GLY A 170 13.64 -24.07 -15.24
C GLY A 170 12.43 -24.31 -16.17
N LYS A 171 11.99 -25.57 -16.32
CA LYS A 171 10.86 -25.95 -17.21
C LYS A 171 9.61 -25.09 -16.98
N VAL A 172 9.16 -24.98 -15.73
CA VAL A 172 7.93 -24.24 -15.35
C VAL A 172 8.05 -22.73 -15.62
N VAL A 173 9.23 -22.15 -15.40
CA VAL A 173 9.48 -20.72 -15.63
C VAL A 173 9.53 -20.43 -17.14
N ARG A 174 10.15 -21.32 -17.91
CA ARG A 174 10.15 -21.24 -19.38
C ARG A 174 8.76 -21.40 -19.96
N GLU A 175 7.94 -22.27 -19.40
CA GLU A 175 6.54 -22.45 -19.79
C GLU A 175 5.72 -21.17 -19.57
N ALA A 176 5.78 -20.59 -18.36
CA ALA A 176 5.13 -19.31 -18.08
C ALA A 176 5.58 -18.18 -19.03
N GLY A 177 6.89 -18.07 -19.26
CA GLY A 177 7.45 -17.08 -20.17
C GLY A 177 7.00 -17.26 -21.62
N ARG A 178 6.95 -18.50 -22.10
CA ARG A 178 6.46 -18.84 -23.45
C ARG A 178 4.98 -18.52 -23.61
N ASN A 179 4.17 -18.89 -22.64
CA ASN A 179 2.74 -18.62 -22.66
C ASN A 179 2.47 -17.11 -22.71
N TRP A 180 3.22 -16.32 -21.94
CA TRP A 180 3.12 -14.86 -21.97
C TRP A 180 3.55 -14.27 -23.32
N LEU A 181 4.59 -14.80 -23.96
CA LEU A 181 5.05 -14.34 -25.27
C LEU A 181 4.23 -14.91 -26.45
N SER A 182 3.23 -15.73 -26.18
CA SER A 182 2.32 -16.32 -27.17
C SER A 182 0.90 -15.74 -27.09
N GLN A 183 0.72 -14.64 -26.35
CA GLN A 183 -0.52 -13.86 -26.34
C GLN A 183 -0.85 -13.33 -27.74
N ASP A 184 -2.08 -12.86 -27.95
CA ASP A 184 -2.51 -12.22 -29.20
C ASP A 184 -1.46 -11.23 -29.76
N ALA A 185 -1.15 -11.32 -31.05
CA ALA A 185 -0.03 -10.63 -31.67
C ALA A 185 -0.16 -9.10 -31.60
N LYS A 186 -1.38 -8.57 -31.75
CA LYS A 186 -1.65 -7.13 -31.65
C LYS A 186 -1.42 -6.62 -30.23
N SER A 187 -1.95 -7.37 -29.26
CA SER A 187 -1.76 -7.06 -27.83
C SER A 187 -0.28 -7.15 -27.44
N LEU A 188 0.43 -8.16 -27.93
CA LEU A 188 1.86 -8.31 -27.71
C LEU A 188 2.63 -7.15 -28.33
N ALA A 189 2.38 -6.81 -29.59
CA ALA A 189 3.03 -5.69 -30.29
C ALA A 189 2.91 -4.37 -29.51
N TYR A 190 1.74 -4.07 -28.96
CA TYR A 190 1.55 -2.91 -28.07
C TYR A 190 2.47 -2.97 -26.85
N GLN A 191 2.56 -4.12 -26.16
CA GLN A 191 3.46 -4.29 -25.02
C GLN A 191 4.93 -4.10 -25.43
N LEU A 192 5.33 -4.65 -26.58
CA LEU A 192 6.71 -4.61 -27.07
C LEU A 192 7.15 -3.19 -27.45
N LEU A 193 6.24 -2.41 -28.04
CA LEU A 193 6.48 -1.00 -28.36
C LEU A 193 6.51 -0.11 -27.12
N LYS A 194 5.55 -0.31 -26.22
CA LYS A 194 5.41 0.55 -25.03
C LYS A 194 6.54 0.33 -24.01
N TYR A 195 7.02 -0.91 -23.88
CA TYR A 195 7.98 -1.30 -22.86
C TYR A 195 9.27 -1.88 -23.46
N GLN A 196 9.89 -1.25 -24.45
CA GLN A 196 11.02 -1.84 -25.18
C GLN A 196 12.15 -2.43 -24.32
N GLN A 197 12.45 -1.78 -23.19
CA GLN A 197 13.39 -2.28 -22.20
C GLN A 197 12.98 -1.86 -20.79
N ARG A 198 13.26 -2.72 -19.81
CA ARG A 198 13.08 -2.40 -18.39
C ARG A 198 13.95 -3.31 -17.52
N LEU A 199 14.50 -2.75 -16.44
CA LEU A 199 15.32 -3.48 -15.45
C LEU A 199 16.45 -4.31 -16.10
N GLY A 200 17.08 -3.77 -17.14
CA GLY A 200 18.20 -4.41 -17.84
C GLY A 200 17.82 -5.56 -18.78
N PHE A 201 16.53 -5.76 -19.06
CA PHE A 201 16.04 -6.72 -20.07
C PHE A 201 15.40 -6.00 -21.24
N SER A 202 15.67 -6.49 -22.44
CA SER A 202 14.95 -6.14 -23.67
C SER A 202 14.04 -7.29 -24.13
N HIS A 203 13.09 -7.00 -25.03
CA HIS A 203 12.23 -8.05 -25.59
C HIS A 203 13.03 -9.07 -26.42
N ARG A 204 14.12 -8.61 -27.05
CA ARG A 204 15.08 -9.48 -27.75
C ARG A 204 15.69 -10.52 -26.81
N ASP A 205 16.06 -10.11 -25.59
CA ASP A 205 16.61 -11.01 -24.59
C ASP A 205 15.57 -12.03 -24.14
N ALA A 206 14.33 -11.61 -23.93
CA ALA A 206 13.23 -12.50 -23.56
C ALA A 206 12.95 -13.56 -24.64
N LEU A 207 12.84 -13.17 -25.92
CA LEU A 207 12.61 -14.11 -27.02
C LEU A 207 13.71 -15.18 -27.11
N ARG A 208 14.96 -14.76 -26.93
CA ARG A 208 16.13 -15.67 -26.90
C ARG A 208 16.09 -16.60 -25.70
N LEU A 209 15.87 -16.05 -24.51
CA LEU A 209 15.85 -16.78 -23.25
C LEU A 209 14.82 -17.92 -23.25
N PHE A 210 13.66 -17.70 -23.87
CA PHE A 210 12.59 -18.69 -23.91
C PHE A 210 12.60 -19.58 -25.15
N HIS A 211 13.52 -19.33 -26.10
CA HIS A 211 13.61 -20.00 -27.39
C HIS A 211 12.24 -19.98 -28.11
N MET A 212 11.67 -18.79 -28.25
CA MET A 212 10.35 -18.63 -28.83
C MET A 212 10.30 -19.10 -30.28
N LYS A 213 9.27 -19.89 -30.59
CA LYS A 213 8.83 -20.16 -31.95
C LYS A 213 7.57 -19.34 -32.20
N PRO A 214 7.46 -18.62 -33.33
CA PRO A 214 6.28 -17.81 -33.61
C PRO A 214 5.04 -18.71 -33.78
N PRO A 215 3.94 -18.48 -33.03
CA PRO A 215 2.70 -19.23 -33.17
C PRO A 215 1.95 -18.96 -34.50
N THR A 216 2.07 -17.75 -35.03
CA THR A 216 1.41 -17.30 -36.27
C THR A 216 2.36 -16.47 -37.14
N GLU A 217 1.97 -16.16 -38.37
CA GLU A 217 2.78 -15.30 -39.25
C GLU A 217 2.94 -13.88 -38.69
N ASP A 218 1.90 -13.32 -38.05
CA ASP A 218 2.02 -12.03 -37.35
C ASP A 218 3.07 -12.07 -36.24
N HIS A 219 3.14 -13.16 -35.48
CA HIS A 219 4.20 -13.34 -34.48
C HIS A 219 5.57 -13.50 -35.13
N ASN A 220 5.66 -14.17 -36.28
CA ASN A 220 6.90 -14.34 -37.00
C ASN A 220 7.47 -12.98 -37.43
N GLN A 221 6.65 -12.15 -38.05
CA GLN A 221 7.01 -10.78 -38.44
C GLN A 221 7.34 -9.91 -37.22
N LEU A 222 6.52 -9.97 -36.16
CA LEU A 222 6.75 -9.22 -34.92
C LEU A 222 8.08 -9.62 -34.27
N PHE A 223 8.36 -10.92 -34.12
CA PHE A 223 9.60 -11.41 -33.52
C PHE A 223 10.82 -11.06 -34.39
N SER A 224 10.68 -11.13 -35.72
CA SER A 224 11.71 -10.68 -36.66
C SER A 224 12.05 -9.22 -36.44
N TRP A 225 11.04 -8.34 -36.37
CA TRP A 225 11.20 -6.92 -36.06
C TRP A 225 11.85 -6.69 -34.70
N VAL A 226 11.44 -7.39 -33.64
CA VAL A 226 12.05 -7.25 -32.29
C VAL A 226 13.54 -7.61 -32.29
N VAL A 227 13.93 -8.62 -33.07
CA VAL A 227 15.31 -9.14 -33.05
C VAL A 227 16.24 -8.36 -33.97
N LYS A 228 15.74 -7.90 -35.12
CA LYS A 228 16.53 -7.30 -36.21
C LYS A 228 16.22 -5.81 -36.44
N GLY A 229 15.06 -5.33 -36.01
CA GLY A 229 14.48 -4.08 -36.48
C GLY A 229 14.05 -4.18 -37.95
N TRP A 230 13.67 -3.04 -38.51
CA TRP A 230 13.48 -2.87 -39.95
C TRP A 230 14.52 -1.90 -40.48
N GLU A 231 15.32 -2.34 -41.44
CA GLU A 231 16.27 -1.47 -42.17
C GLU A 231 15.50 -0.56 -43.13
N GLU A 232 14.64 -1.15 -43.94
CA GLU A 232 13.68 -0.45 -44.79
C GLU A 232 12.26 -0.62 -44.24
N LEU A 233 11.45 0.44 -44.36
CA LEU A 233 10.04 0.36 -43.97
C LEU A 233 9.27 -0.43 -45.03
N PRO A 234 8.51 -1.47 -44.66
CA PRO A 234 7.64 -2.17 -45.60
C PRO A 234 6.70 -1.18 -46.30
N PRO A 235 6.44 -1.32 -47.62
CA PRO A 235 5.65 -0.35 -48.37
C PRO A 235 4.18 -0.29 -47.91
N GLU A 236 3.67 -1.38 -47.35
CA GLU A 236 2.31 -1.48 -46.84
C GLU A 236 2.29 -2.03 -45.41
N ILE A 237 1.22 -1.73 -44.68
CA ILE A 237 0.96 -2.30 -43.36
C ILE A 237 0.53 -3.76 -43.56
N GLY A 238 1.43 -4.70 -43.27
CA GLY A 238 1.21 -6.13 -43.53
C GLY A 238 0.01 -6.74 -42.78
N SER A 239 -0.29 -6.25 -41.58
CA SER A 239 -1.47 -6.68 -40.81
C SER A 239 -1.86 -5.66 -39.74
N GLU A 240 -3.10 -5.77 -39.22
CA GLU A 240 -3.57 -4.91 -38.14
C GLU A 240 -2.71 -5.06 -36.86
N ALA A 241 -2.17 -6.25 -36.60
CA ALA A 241 -1.30 -6.51 -35.44
C ALA A 241 0.02 -5.71 -35.50
N LEU A 242 0.51 -5.42 -36.71
CA LEU A 242 1.76 -4.70 -36.94
C LEU A 242 1.55 -3.22 -37.26
N ALA A 243 0.31 -2.74 -37.36
CA ALA A 243 0.01 -1.36 -37.73
C ALA A 243 0.72 -0.33 -36.83
N GLN A 244 0.71 -0.52 -35.51
CA GLN A 244 1.42 0.39 -34.59
C GLN A 244 2.93 0.31 -34.74
N VAL A 245 3.47 -0.89 -34.98
CA VAL A 245 4.91 -1.09 -35.21
C VAL A 245 5.34 -0.35 -36.47
N TRP A 246 4.52 -0.44 -37.52
CA TRP A 246 4.75 0.25 -38.76
C TRP A 246 4.74 1.77 -38.60
N TRP A 247 3.74 2.33 -37.92
CA TRP A 247 3.69 3.77 -37.66
C TRP A 247 4.83 4.27 -36.77
N TYR A 248 5.26 3.47 -35.80
CA TYR A 248 6.45 3.77 -35.00
C TYR A 248 7.73 3.81 -35.84
N GLU A 249 7.94 2.81 -36.70
CA GLU A 249 9.10 2.78 -37.62
C GLU A 249 9.04 3.85 -38.71
N TRP A 250 7.85 4.22 -39.15
CA TRP A 250 7.63 5.34 -40.05
C TRP A 250 7.99 6.67 -39.39
N LEU A 251 7.55 6.89 -38.15
CA LEU A 251 7.85 8.11 -37.40
C LEU A 251 9.36 8.30 -37.16
N LYS A 252 10.09 7.21 -36.86
CA LYS A 252 11.55 7.23 -36.75
C LYS A 252 12.26 7.79 -38.00
N ARG A 253 11.64 7.64 -39.17
CA ARG A 253 12.15 8.11 -40.47
C ARG A 253 11.58 9.47 -40.87
N HIS A 254 10.47 9.88 -40.29
CA HIS A 254 9.77 11.14 -40.56
C HIS A 254 9.48 11.90 -39.26
N PRO A 255 10.52 12.30 -38.50
CA PRO A 255 10.35 12.86 -37.16
C PRO A 255 9.50 14.15 -37.15
N ASP A 256 9.47 14.92 -38.23
CA ASP A 256 8.64 16.13 -38.35
C ASP A 256 7.14 15.82 -38.55
N GLN A 257 6.75 14.59 -38.89
CA GLN A 257 5.35 14.20 -39.13
C GLN A 257 4.71 13.52 -37.92
N THR A 258 5.04 14.00 -36.72
CA THR A 258 4.64 13.39 -35.44
C THR A 258 3.12 13.34 -35.25
N HIS A 259 2.39 14.38 -35.66
CA HIS A 259 0.93 14.45 -35.50
C HIS A 259 0.21 13.34 -36.29
N GLU A 260 0.64 13.12 -37.53
CA GLU A 260 0.09 12.09 -38.40
C GLU A 260 0.31 10.69 -37.81
N ALA A 261 1.53 10.42 -37.32
CA ALA A 261 1.86 9.15 -36.70
C ALA A 261 1.05 8.90 -35.41
N ILE A 262 0.81 9.92 -34.60
CA ILE A 262 -0.03 9.79 -33.39
C ILE A 262 -1.47 9.45 -33.78
N ILE A 263 -2.06 10.18 -34.72
CA ILE A 263 -3.47 10.01 -35.11
C ILE A 263 -3.68 8.66 -35.81
N LYS A 264 -2.91 8.38 -36.86
CA LYS A 264 -3.10 7.18 -37.69
C LYS A 264 -2.54 5.93 -37.02
N GLY A 265 -1.42 6.05 -36.32
CA GLY A 265 -0.77 4.95 -35.63
C GLY A 265 -1.29 4.69 -34.22
N ARG A 266 -2.10 5.58 -33.65
CA ARG A 266 -2.55 5.53 -32.25
C ARG A 266 -1.35 5.34 -31.29
N LEU A 267 -0.24 6.02 -31.59
CA LEU A 267 0.99 5.90 -30.81
C LEU A 267 0.82 6.58 -29.45
N THR A 268 1.38 5.98 -28.40
CA THR A 268 1.38 6.60 -27.07
C THR A 268 2.59 7.50 -26.89
N HIS A 269 2.61 8.31 -25.82
CA HIS A 269 3.73 9.20 -25.52
C HIS A 269 5.04 8.43 -25.30
N GLU A 270 5.00 7.20 -24.76
CA GLU A 270 6.18 6.35 -24.61
C GLU A 270 6.78 5.91 -25.97
N MET A 271 5.95 5.90 -27.03
CA MET A 271 6.35 5.49 -28.38
C MET A 271 6.76 6.69 -29.23
N ALA A 272 5.97 7.77 -29.22
CA ALA A 272 6.17 8.93 -30.09
C ALA A 272 7.25 9.88 -29.58
N ALA A 273 7.28 10.19 -28.28
CA ALA A 273 8.19 11.20 -27.73
C ALA A 273 9.69 10.92 -27.90
N PRO A 274 10.17 9.65 -27.87
CA PRO A 274 11.60 9.37 -28.07
C PRO A 274 12.10 9.53 -29.50
N VAL A 275 11.21 9.52 -30.50
CA VAL A 275 11.60 9.43 -31.93
C VAL A 275 11.01 10.53 -32.81
N GLY A 276 9.90 11.15 -32.38
CA GLY A 276 9.24 12.24 -33.06
C GLY A 276 9.68 13.61 -32.55
N LYS A 277 9.50 14.63 -33.38
CA LYS A 277 9.63 16.03 -32.99
C LYS A 277 8.37 16.45 -32.22
N MET A 278 8.54 16.61 -30.91
CA MET A 278 7.43 16.92 -30.00
C MET A 278 7.20 18.42 -29.88
N ASP A 279 5.99 18.86 -30.24
CA ASP A 279 5.46 20.20 -29.98
C ASP A 279 4.20 20.12 -29.10
N VAL A 280 3.62 21.28 -28.76
CA VAL A 280 2.41 21.35 -27.91
C VAL A 280 1.24 20.61 -28.55
N GLN A 281 1.09 20.68 -29.88
CA GLN A 281 0.02 20.01 -30.60
C GLN A 281 0.17 18.47 -30.57
N ALA A 282 1.39 17.95 -30.64
CA ALA A 282 1.65 16.52 -30.47
C ALA A 282 1.24 16.05 -29.06
N TRP A 283 1.56 16.83 -28.03
CA TRP A 283 1.12 16.54 -26.66
C TRP A 283 -0.39 16.67 -26.46
N GLN A 284 -1.05 17.60 -27.14
CA GLN A 284 -2.50 17.72 -27.18
C GLN A 284 -3.14 16.44 -27.76
N LEU A 285 -2.66 15.95 -28.90
CA LEU A 285 -3.14 14.70 -29.51
C LEU A 285 -2.92 13.49 -28.61
N LEU A 286 -1.75 13.40 -27.96
CA LEU A 286 -1.46 12.32 -27.00
C LEU A 286 -2.37 12.38 -25.77
N PHE A 287 -2.73 13.58 -25.32
CA PHE A 287 -3.62 13.82 -24.17
C PHE A 287 -5.06 13.36 -24.46
N GLU A 288 -5.55 13.53 -25.68
CA GLU A 288 -6.90 13.15 -26.12
C GLU A 288 -7.20 11.64 -26.02
N GLU A 289 -6.18 10.80 -26.10
CA GLU A 289 -6.30 9.33 -25.98
C GLU A 289 -5.60 8.77 -24.73
N MET A 290 -5.10 9.65 -23.85
CA MET A 290 -4.29 9.24 -22.69
C MET A 290 -5.10 8.40 -21.68
N PRO A 291 -4.64 7.17 -21.33
CA PRO A 291 -5.29 6.36 -20.30
C PRO A 291 -5.20 6.99 -18.90
N VAL A 292 -6.18 6.67 -18.04
CA VAL A 292 -6.33 7.24 -16.67
C VAL A 292 -5.04 7.20 -15.83
N GLY A 293 -4.33 6.07 -15.78
CA GLY A 293 -3.07 5.96 -15.02
C GLY A 293 -1.88 6.67 -15.66
N ALA A 294 -1.92 6.93 -16.97
CA ALA A 294 -0.94 7.81 -17.62
C ALA A 294 -1.27 9.28 -17.37
N MET A 295 -2.56 9.64 -17.37
CA MET A 295 -3.03 10.99 -17.08
C MET A 295 -2.60 11.43 -15.68
N LEU A 296 -2.92 10.65 -14.63
CA LEU A 296 -2.52 10.94 -13.24
C LEU A 296 -1.01 11.22 -13.08
N ARG A 297 -0.18 10.48 -13.81
CA ARG A 297 1.29 10.62 -13.74
C ARG A 297 1.84 11.80 -14.53
N ASN A 298 1.08 12.33 -15.49
CA ASN A 298 1.56 13.34 -16.44
C ASN A 298 0.92 14.73 -16.27
N LEU A 299 -0.01 14.94 -15.32
CA LEU A 299 -0.66 16.25 -15.11
C LEU A 299 0.33 17.41 -14.97
N GLY A 300 1.39 17.23 -14.16
CA GLY A 300 2.43 18.26 -14.00
C GLY A 300 3.18 18.55 -15.30
N SER A 301 3.60 17.51 -16.02
CA SER A 301 4.25 17.64 -17.34
C SER A 301 3.36 18.32 -18.37
N LEU A 302 2.08 17.97 -18.43
CA LEU A 302 1.11 18.55 -19.37
C LEU A 302 0.81 20.02 -19.03
N THR A 303 0.87 20.38 -17.75
CA THR A 303 0.74 21.78 -17.30
C THR A 303 1.96 22.59 -17.71
N GLU A 304 3.17 22.09 -17.43
CA GLU A 304 4.44 22.73 -17.85
C GLU A 304 4.52 22.92 -19.38
N LEU A 305 4.02 21.95 -20.16
CA LEU A 305 4.02 22.00 -21.63
C LEU A 305 2.92 22.89 -22.22
N GLY A 306 2.06 23.49 -21.39
CA GLY A 306 0.98 24.38 -21.83
C GLY A 306 -0.26 23.67 -22.43
N VAL A 307 -0.37 22.35 -22.29
CA VAL A 307 -1.59 21.60 -22.66
C VAL A 307 -2.69 21.83 -21.63
N LEU A 308 -2.32 21.91 -20.35
CA LEU A 308 -3.24 22.20 -19.25
C LEU A 308 -2.97 23.60 -18.72
N GLN A 309 -3.92 24.52 -18.92
CA GLN A 309 -3.90 25.88 -18.42
C GLN A 309 -5.33 26.29 -18.02
N GLU A 310 -5.47 27.37 -17.26
CA GLU A 310 -6.76 27.85 -16.75
C GLU A 310 -7.77 28.18 -17.87
N ASP A 311 -7.28 28.68 -19.01
CA ASP A 311 -8.09 29.06 -20.17
C ASP A 311 -8.42 27.88 -21.11
N LYS A 312 -7.83 26.69 -20.90
CA LYS A 312 -8.06 25.48 -21.70
C LYS A 312 -9.24 24.66 -21.17
N THR A 313 -10.41 25.26 -21.12
CA THR A 313 -11.62 24.68 -20.50
C THR A 313 -11.94 23.27 -21.00
N ALA A 314 -11.90 23.03 -22.31
CA ALA A 314 -12.15 21.71 -22.90
C ALA A 314 -11.17 20.63 -22.43
N ASN A 315 -9.90 20.98 -22.22
CA ASN A 315 -8.90 20.06 -21.69
C ASN A 315 -9.15 19.77 -20.21
N LEU A 316 -9.53 20.78 -19.42
CA LEU A 316 -9.91 20.60 -18.02
C LEU A 316 -11.17 19.73 -17.88
N ASP A 317 -12.18 19.92 -18.73
CA ASP A 317 -13.39 19.09 -18.79
C ASP A 317 -13.04 17.63 -19.11
N ARG A 318 -12.08 17.43 -20.01
CA ARG A 318 -11.55 16.10 -20.31
C ARG A 318 -10.87 15.47 -19.10
N VAL A 319 -9.99 16.19 -18.40
CA VAL A 319 -9.33 15.69 -17.17
C VAL A 319 -10.39 15.26 -16.16
N GLU A 320 -11.39 16.10 -15.95
CA GLU A 320 -12.52 15.79 -15.06
C GLU A 320 -13.27 14.53 -15.50
N SER A 321 -13.66 14.43 -16.77
CA SER A 321 -14.41 13.29 -17.30
C SER A 321 -13.67 11.95 -17.18
N VAL A 322 -12.34 11.98 -17.22
CA VAL A 322 -11.50 10.78 -17.15
C VAL A 322 -11.20 10.40 -15.70
N LEU A 323 -10.82 11.36 -14.85
CA LEU A 323 -10.39 11.11 -13.48
C LEU A 323 -11.57 10.96 -12.51
N ASN A 324 -12.68 11.68 -12.72
CA ASN A 324 -13.87 11.58 -11.88
C ASN A 324 -14.88 10.52 -12.34
N ASN A 325 -14.42 9.48 -13.05
CA ASN A 325 -15.24 8.36 -13.50
C ASN A 325 -14.89 7.07 -12.75
N LYS A 326 -15.78 6.62 -11.86
CA LYS A 326 -15.58 5.42 -11.01
C LYS A 326 -15.27 4.16 -11.82
N GLU A 327 -15.97 3.93 -12.92
CA GLU A 327 -15.76 2.74 -13.76
C GLU A 327 -14.38 2.73 -14.41
N ARG A 328 -13.91 3.90 -14.87
CA ARG A 328 -12.57 4.06 -15.44
C ARG A 328 -11.48 3.85 -14.39
N LEU A 329 -11.65 4.41 -13.19
CA LEU A 329 -10.73 4.21 -12.07
C LEU A 329 -10.62 2.72 -11.72
N ARG A 330 -11.76 2.03 -11.58
CA ARG A 330 -11.81 0.59 -11.28
C ARG A 330 -11.19 -0.26 -12.38
N LYS A 331 -11.57 -0.04 -13.65
CA LYS A 331 -11.02 -0.78 -14.80
C LYS A 331 -9.52 -0.56 -14.96
N GLY A 332 -9.06 0.66 -14.66
CA GLY A 332 -7.65 1.04 -14.62
C GLY A 332 -6.88 0.50 -13.41
N ARG A 333 -7.59 -0.09 -12.42
CA ARG A 333 -7.04 -0.48 -11.11
C ARG A 333 -6.27 0.65 -10.44
N ILE A 334 -6.82 1.86 -10.49
CA ILE A 334 -6.23 3.02 -9.85
C ILE A 334 -6.41 2.87 -8.34
N HIS A 335 -5.30 2.73 -7.62
CA HIS A 335 -5.31 2.67 -6.17
C HIS A 335 -5.59 4.09 -5.62
N PRO A 336 -6.33 4.25 -4.51
CA PRO A 336 -6.54 5.57 -3.92
C PRO A 336 -5.28 6.31 -3.54
N LEU A 337 -4.24 5.58 -3.15
CA LEU A 337 -2.92 6.16 -2.90
C LEU A 337 -2.25 6.71 -4.16
N ASP A 338 -2.55 6.17 -5.35
CA ASP A 338 -2.08 6.77 -6.60
C ASP A 338 -2.74 8.13 -6.85
N ALA A 339 -4.05 8.23 -6.57
CA ALA A 339 -4.79 9.49 -6.66
C ALA A 339 -4.29 10.50 -5.62
N LEU A 340 -4.11 10.09 -4.36
CA LEU A 340 -3.61 10.95 -3.28
C LEU A 340 -2.18 11.40 -3.56
N LYS A 341 -1.33 10.51 -4.05
CA LYS A 341 0.03 10.85 -4.48
C LYS A 341 -0.01 11.84 -5.65
N ALA A 342 -0.88 11.65 -6.63
CA ALA A 342 -1.04 12.56 -7.75
C ALA A 342 -1.49 13.95 -7.27
N LEU A 343 -2.48 14.03 -6.37
CA LEU A 343 -2.92 15.27 -5.71
C LEU A 343 -1.75 16.00 -5.04
N LYS A 344 -1.07 15.34 -4.11
CA LYS A 344 0.04 15.92 -3.35
C LYS A 344 1.21 16.32 -4.24
N THR A 345 1.53 15.50 -5.24
CA THR A 345 2.60 15.81 -6.21
C THR A 345 2.21 17.01 -7.06
N TYR A 346 0.99 17.05 -7.59
CA TYR A 346 0.51 18.13 -8.45
C TYR A 346 0.47 19.47 -7.71
N GLN A 347 -0.10 19.51 -6.50
CA GLN A 347 -0.12 20.69 -5.62
C GLN A 347 1.27 21.21 -5.25
N SER A 348 2.29 20.34 -5.26
CA SER A 348 3.66 20.74 -4.91
C SER A 348 4.31 21.67 -5.94
N GLY A 349 3.80 21.74 -7.17
CA GLY A 349 4.37 22.53 -8.27
C GLY A 349 5.73 22.05 -8.75
N GLY A 350 6.06 20.77 -8.53
CA GLY A 350 7.36 20.18 -8.87
C GLY A 350 8.35 20.07 -7.69
N ARG A 351 7.96 20.46 -6.47
CA ARG A 351 8.79 20.30 -5.26
C ARG A 351 8.87 18.86 -4.76
N LEU A 352 7.85 18.05 -5.05
CA LEU A 352 7.78 16.64 -4.67
C LEU A 352 7.82 15.75 -5.91
N GLY A 353 8.36 14.54 -5.75
CA GLY A 353 8.46 13.54 -6.81
C GLY A 353 9.84 13.45 -7.45
N MET A 354 9.94 12.67 -8.53
CA MET A 354 11.19 12.37 -9.22
C MET A 354 11.49 13.33 -10.38
N SER A 355 10.49 14.11 -10.79
CA SER A 355 10.62 15.04 -11.91
C SER A 355 11.37 16.30 -11.48
N LYS A 356 12.22 16.83 -12.35
CA LYS A 356 12.86 18.14 -12.17
C LYS A 356 12.02 19.28 -12.75
N LYS A 357 10.89 18.95 -13.36
CA LYS A 357 9.96 19.88 -13.99
C LYS A 357 9.23 20.69 -12.92
N THR A 358 8.95 21.96 -13.24
CA THR A 358 8.21 22.87 -12.37
C THR A 358 6.98 23.38 -13.10
N TRP A 359 5.88 23.53 -12.38
CA TRP A 359 4.63 24.06 -12.93
C TRP A 359 3.88 24.83 -11.87
N GLU A 360 3.00 25.72 -12.31
CA GLU A 360 2.00 26.34 -11.46
C GLU A 360 0.76 25.43 -11.39
N PRO A 361 0.34 24.95 -10.21
CA PRO A 361 -0.83 24.09 -10.11
C PRO A 361 -2.10 24.83 -10.53
N VAL A 362 -2.84 24.27 -11.49
CA VAL A 362 -4.16 24.79 -11.89
C VAL A 362 -5.19 24.43 -10.81
N PRO A 363 -5.90 25.40 -10.19
CA PRO A 363 -6.83 25.13 -9.08
C PRO A 363 -7.90 24.09 -9.42
N ARG A 364 -8.50 24.17 -10.62
CA ARG A 364 -9.50 23.20 -11.07
C ARG A 364 -8.98 21.76 -11.13
N ILE A 365 -7.70 21.55 -11.47
CA ILE A 365 -7.10 20.21 -11.49
C ILE A 365 -6.94 19.68 -10.06
N VAL A 366 -6.62 20.56 -9.10
CA VAL A 366 -6.58 20.20 -7.68
C VAL A 366 -7.96 19.72 -7.21
N ASP A 367 -9.03 20.45 -7.52
CA ASP A 367 -10.40 20.06 -7.16
C ASP A 367 -10.81 18.72 -7.81
N ILE A 368 -10.42 18.50 -9.07
CA ILE A 368 -10.65 17.23 -9.76
C ILE A 368 -9.92 16.10 -9.02
N LEU A 369 -8.67 16.30 -8.61
CA LEU A 369 -7.88 15.29 -7.92
C LEU A 369 -8.41 14.99 -6.51
N GLU A 370 -8.87 15.99 -5.76
CA GLU A 370 -9.57 15.81 -4.48
C GLU A 370 -10.80 14.89 -4.62
N LYS A 371 -11.63 15.15 -5.64
CA LYS A 371 -12.77 14.29 -5.96
C LYS A 371 -12.34 12.91 -6.46
N THR A 372 -11.26 12.82 -7.22
CA THR A 372 -10.69 11.56 -7.70
C THR A 372 -10.27 10.67 -6.54
N VAL A 373 -9.65 11.22 -5.49
CA VAL A 373 -9.31 10.48 -4.26
C VAL A 373 -10.58 9.89 -3.65
N ALA A 374 -11.64 10.69 -3.43
CA ALA A 374 -12.89 10.16 -2.89
C ALA A 374 -13.51 9.05 -3.74
N LEU A 375 -13.52 9.22 -5.08
CA LEU A 375 -14.12 8.26 -6.02
C LEU A 375 -13.32 6.97 -6.20
N SER A 376 -12.04 6.97 -5.84
CA SER A 376 -11.17 5.79 -5.93
C SER A 376 -11.42 4.76 -4.83
N PHE A 377 -12.10 5.15 -3.74
CA PHE A 377 -12.48 4.25 -2.66
C PHE A 377 -13.82 3.55 -2.92
N GLU A 378 -13.96 2.34 -2.37
CA GLU A 378 -15.24 1.64 -2.29
C GLU A 378 -15.89 1.92 -0.93
N VAL A 379 -17.08 2.54 -0.96
CA VAL A 379 -17.94 2.77 0.20
C VAL A 379 -19.35 2.28 -0.10
N VAL A 380 -20.11 1.92 0.93
CA VAL A 380 -21.54 1.58 0.85
C VAL A 380 -22.39 2.74 1.33
N GLU A 381 -23.71 2.60 1.18
CA GLU A 381 -24.67 3.56 1.71
C GLU A 381 -24.45 3.79 3.22
N PRO A 382 -24.67 5.02 3.72
CA PRO A 382 -24.43 5.35 5.12
C PRO A 382 -25.17 4.39 6.06
N THR A 383 -24.46 3.77 6.99
CA THR A 383 -25.01 2.76 7.90
C THR A 383 -25.81 3.38 9.04
N GLY A 384 -25.62 4.67 9.31
CA GLY A 384 -26.25 5.40 10.42
C GLY A 384 -25.62 5.10 11.79
N LYS A 385 -24.61 4.23 11.84
CA LYS A 385 -23.86 3.87 13.06
C LYS A 385 -22.89 4.98 13.46
N VAL A 386 -22.45 4.97 14.71
CA VAL A 386 -21.48 5.91 15.27
C VAL A 386 -20.06 5.35 15.14
N PHE A 387 -19.23 6.01 14.34
CA PHE A 387 -17.83 5.61 14.09
C PHE A 387 -16.86 6.44 14.93
N MET A 388 -15.91 5.79 15.60
CA MET A 388 -14.73 6.43 16.17
C MET A 388 -13.51 6.03 15.36
N HIS A 389 -12.87 6.98 14.69
CA HIS A 389 -11.57 6.77 14.05
C HIS A 389 -10.46 7.31 14.94
N ALA A 390 -9.67 6.40 15.50
CA ALA A 390 -8.45 6.67 16.24
C ALA A 390 -7.26 6.56 15.27
N VAL A 391 -6.74 7.70 14.82
CA VAL A 391 -5.59 7.79 13.92
C VAL A 391 -4.31 7.83 14.75
N ASP A 392 -3.39 6.90 14.51
CA ASP A 392 -2.08 6.92 15.14
C ASP A 392 -1.25 8.08 14.59
N ILE A 393 -0.81 8.96 15.49
CA ILE A 393 0.05 10.12 15.24
C ILE A 393 1.36 9.99 16.03
N SER A 394 1.78 8.77 16.36
CA SER A 394 3.08 8.53 16.97
C SER A 394 4.23 8.75 15.98
N GLY A 395 5.46 8.81 16.49
CA GLY A 395 6.64 9.07 15.67
C GLY A 395 6.83 8.06 14.52
N SER A 396 6.44 6.80 14.69
CA SER A 396 6.57 5.78 13.63
C SER A 396 5.63 6.01 12.45
N MET A 397 4.50 6.69 12.67
CA MET A 397 3.54 7.01 11.63
C MET A 397 4.02 8.12 10.69
N GLY A 398 5.08 8.84 11.07
CA GLY A 398 5.81 9.76 10.18
C GLY A 398 6.65 9.05 9.11
N ALA A 399 6.77 7.71 9.15
CA ALA A 399 7.51 6.95 8.15
C ALA A 399 6.87 7.09 6.76
N LEU A 400 7.69 7.35 5.75
CA LEU A 400 7.26 7.40 4.36
C LEU A 400 6.86 6.01 3.87
N VAL A 401 5.94 5.93 2.92
CA VAL A 401 5.54 4.68 2.27
C VAL A 401 6.03 4.69 0.82
N THR A 402 6.72 3.63 0.41
CA THR A 402 7.04 3.06 -0.94
C THR A 402 7.44 3.98 -2.09
N SER A 403 6.89 5.18 -2.20
CA SER A 403 7.25 6.21 -3.17
C SER A 403 7.89 7.46 -2.55
N GLY A 404 8.01 7.53 -1.23
CA GLY A 404 8.65 8.65 -0.54
C GLY A 404 7.82 9.95 -0.53
N VAL A 405 6.56 9.90 -0.98
CA VAL A 405 5.68 11.09 -1.04
C VAL A 405 4.68 11.15 0.11
N LEU A 406 4.19 10.00 0.58
CA LEU A 406 3.14 9.90 1.60
C LEU A 406 3.68 9.22 2.87
N THR A 407 3.28 9.67 4.05
CA THR A 407 3.54 8.96 5.32
C THR A 407 2.40 8.02 5.71
N CYS A 408 2.66 7.07 6.62
CA CYS A 408 1.61 6.22 7.19
C CYS A 408 0.48 7.03 7.84
N CYS A 409 0.81 8.11 8.55
CA CYS A 409 -0.15 9.02 9.17
C CYS A 409 -1.06 9.67 8.12
N GLU A 410 -0.50 10.20 7.03
CA GLU A 410 -1.28 10.86 5.99
C GLU A 410 -2.27 9.88 5.33
N ILE A 411 -1.83 8.64 5.14
CA ILE A 411 -2.70 7.60 4.59
C ILE A 411 -3.79 7.21 5.59
N ALA A 412 -3.43 6.98 6.86
CA ALA A 412 -4.38 6.68 7.94
C ALA A 412 -5.48 7.76 8.04
N THR A 413 -5.09 9.03 8.01
CA THR A 413 -6.00 10.18 8.00
C THR A 413 -6.89 10.20 6.77
N THR A 414 -6.33 9.92 5.58
CA THR A 414 -7.12 9.83 4.35
C THR A 414 -8.19 8.74 4.46
N MET A 415 -7.82 7.54 4.93
CA MET A 415 -8.75 6.43 5.09
C MET A 415 -9.87 6.76 6.10
N ALA A 416 -9.52 7.38 7.22
CA ALA A 416 -10.49 7.83 8.21
C ALA A 416 -11.46 8.88 7.62
N LEU A 417 -10.94 9.84 6.85
CA LEU A 417 -11.75 10.88 6.22
C LEU A 417 -12.71 10.32 5.17
N VAL A 418 -12.32 9.30 4.41
CA VAL A 418 -13.21 8.64 3.44
C VAL A 418 -14.45 8.08 4.13
N THR A 419 -14.25 7.34 5.22
CA THR A 419 -15.37 6.79 6.00
C THR A 419 -16.22 7.91 6.61
N ALA A 420 -15.60 8.97 7.14
CA ALA A 420 -16.33 10.13 7.66
C ALA A 420 -17.10 10.92 6.59
N LYS A 421 -16.66 10.92 5.33
CA LYS A 421 -17.41 11.50 4.21
C LYS A 421 -18.61 10.62 3.80
N ALA A 422 -18.54 9.31 4.04
CA ALA A 422 -19.62 8.37 3.77
C ALA A 422 -20.64 8.26 4.92
N GLU A 423 -20.23 8.56 6.16
CA GLU A 423 -21.06 8.39 7.35
C GLU A 423 -21.46 9.73 7.99
N LYS A 424 -22.66 9.79 8.56
CA LYS A 424 -23.15 11.01 9.24
C LYS A 424 -22.60 11.16 10.65
N ASN A 425 -22.43 10.04 11.36
CA ASN A 425 -22.10 10.01 12.78
C ASN A 425 -20.68 9.50 12.96
N TYR A 426 -19.71 10.40 13.10
CA TYR A 426 -18.31 10.03 13.28
C TYR A 426 -17.59 10.96 14.26
N ALA A 427 -16.46 10.47 14.78
CA ALA A 427 -15.41 11.29 15.40
C ALA A 427 -14.05 10.83 14.85
N ILE A 428 -13.18 11.78 14.47
CA ILE A 428 -11.79 11.50 14.08
C ILE A 428 -10.87 12.15 15.11
N ARG A 429 -10.05 11.34 15.77
CA ARG A 429 -9.13 11.79 16.83
C ARG A 429 -7.77 11.12 16.68
N GLY A 430 -6.74 11.78 17.18
CA GLY A 430 -5.35 11.35 17.07
C GLY A 430 -4.89 10.70 18.37
N PHE A 431 -4.12 9.61 18.29
CA PHE A 431 -3.49 9.00 19.45
C PHE A 431 -1.97 8.84 19.30
N SER A 432 -1.26 9.05 20.41
CA SER A 432 0.13 8.65 20.63
C SER A 432 0.25 8.14 22.07
N THR A 433 0.92 8.85 22.98
CA THR A 433 0.78 8.65 24.44
C THR A 433 -0.38 9.45 25.03
N LYS A 434 -1.06 10.24 24.20
CA LYS A 434 -2.26 11.01 24.55
C LYS A 434 -3.31 10.85 23.46
N PHE A 435 -4.57 11.09 23.82
CA PHE A 435 -5.66 11.16 22.85
C PHE A 435 -6.11 12.61 22.66
N CYS A 436 -6.05 13.12 21.43
CA CYS A 436 -6.32 14.51 21.11
C CYS A 436 -7.31 14.66 19.95
N ASP A 437 -7.95 15.83 19.89
CA ASP A 437 -8.77 16.20 18.75
C ASP A 437 -7.90 16.60 17.57
N LEU A 438 -8.14 16.04 16.39
CA LEU A 438 -7.45 16.45 15.16
C LEU A 438 -8.16 17.60 14.46
N GLU A 439 -9.37 17.96 14.90
CA GLU A 439 -10.22 18.99 14.27
C GLU A 439 -10.53 18.67 12.80
N ILE A 440 -10.57 17.38 12.46
CA ILE A 440 -10.89 16.88 11.11
C ILE A 440 -12.38 16.61 11.04
N THR A 441 -13.01 17.13 9.98
CA THR A 441 -14.43 16.95 9.69
C THR A 441 -14.63 16.46 8.25
N ALA A 442 -15.81 15.94 7.93
CA ALA A 442 -16.20 15.53 6.59
C ALA A 442 -16.16 16.68 5.57
N ALA A 443 -16.20 17.94 6.02
CA ALA A 443 -16.07 19.13 5.19
C ALA A 443 -14.61 19.40 4.76
N ASP A 444 -13.62 18.80 5.44
CA ASP A 444 -12.22 18.94 5.06
C ASP A 444 -11.95 18.33 3.67
N THR A 445 -11.05 18.97 2.93
CA THR A 445 -10.38 18.37 1.78
C THR A 445 -9.40 17.30 2.25
N PHE A 446 -8.98 16.38 1.38
CA PHE A 446 -7.93 15.42 1.75
C PHE A 446 -6.63 16.16 2.09
N SER A 447 -6.27 17.20 1.34
CA SER A 447 -5.07 17.98 1.64
C SER A 447 -5.16 18.69 3.00
N SER A 448 -6.30 19.30 3.35
CA SER A 448 -6.46 19.98 4.65
C SER A 448 -6.45 19.00 5.83
N ALA A 449 -7.12 17.85 5.71
CA ALA A 449 -7.13 16.83 6.76
C ALA A 449 -5.74 16.23 6.97
N VAL A 450 -5.03 15.92 5.89
CA VAL A 450 -3.64 15.42 5.96
C VAL A 450 -2.74 16.42 6.68
N ALA A 451 -2.81 17.71 6.34
CA ALA A 451 -2.03 18.75 7.00
C ALA A 451 -2.32 18.86 8.51
N LYS A 452 -3.59 18.71 8.92
CA LYS A 452 -3.98 18.72 10.36
C LYS A 452 -3.35 17.59 11.16
N ALA A 453 -3.08 16.44 10.53
CA ALA A 453 -2.51 15.27 11.19
C ALA A 453 -0.98 15.19 11.09
N SER A 454 -0.39 15.60 9.96
CA SER A 454 1.04 15.40 9.65
C SER A 454 2.00 16.12 10.61
N ASP A 455 1.60 17.27 11.15
CA ASP A 455 2.44 18.10 12.02
C ASP A 455 2.45 17.61 13.49
N ARG A 456 1.81 16.46 13.76
CA ARG A 456 1.59 15.94 15.12
C ARG A 456 2.24 14.58 15.38
N ASN A 457 3.13 14.13 14.49
CA ASN A 457 3.81 12.83 14.57
C ASN A 457 4.91 12.78 15.65
N PHE A 458 4.53 12.66 16.93
CA PHE A 458 5.48 12.64 18.04
C PHE A 458 5.06 11.73 19.21
N GLY A 459 6.03 11.33 20.02
CA GLY A 459 5.82 10.50 21.21
C GLY A 459 5.79 9.00 20.91
N GLY A 460 5.60 8.21 21.99
CA GLY A 460 5.39 6.77 21.92
C GLY A 460 3.96 6.41 21.52
N THR A 461 3.69 5.11 21.41
CA THR A 461 2.40 4.60 20.92
C THR A 461 1.69 3.87 22.06
N ASP A 462 0.50 4.36 22.42
CA ASP A 462 -0.40 3.72 23.38
C ASP A 462 -1.84 3.76 22.84
N ALA A 463 -2.32 2.65 22.26
CA ALA A 463 -3.69 2.58 21.76
C ALA A 463 -4.75 2.55 22.88
N SER A 464 -4.36 2.26 24.13
CA SER A 464 -5.30 2.17 25.25
C SER A 464 -5.89 3.54 25.66
N VAL A 465 -5.19 4.63 25.36
CA VAL A 465 -5.62 6.00 25.68
C VAL A 465 -6.92 6.41 24.99
N ALA A 466 -7.20 5.84 23.82
CA ALA A 466 -8.47 6.08 23.12
C ALA A 466 -9.64 5.51 23.92
N TYR A 467 -9.51 4.28 24.42
CA TYR A 467 -10.51 3.67 25.29
C TYR A 467 -10.63 4.40 26.62
N ASP A 468 -9.53 4.83 27.24
CA ASP A 468 -9.57 5.64 28.48
C ASP A 468 -10.40 6.90 28.29
N TRP A 469 -10.17 7.61 27.19
CA TRP A 469 -10.92 8.80 26.87
C TRP A 469 -12.40 8.49 26.65
N MET A 470 -12.73 7.44 25.89
CA MET A 470 -14.13 7.08 25.64
C MET A 470 -14.85 6.61 26.91
N ILE A 471 -14.19 5.87 27.79
CA ILE A 471 -14.72 5.50 29.12
C ILE A 471 -14.98 6.75 29.95
N LYS A 472 -14.01 7.66 30.03
CA LYS A 472 -14.13 8.90 30.82
C LYS A 472 -15.30 9.78 30.36
N HIS A 473 -15.50 9.88 29.05
CA HIS A 473 -16.53 10.74 28.46
C HIS A 473 -17.85 10.00 28.19
N GLN A 474 -17.93 8.70 28.52
CA GLN A 474 -19.09 7.85 28.20
C GLN A 474 -19.45 7.91 26.70
N PHE A 475 -18.43 8.04 25.84
CA PHE A 475 -18.62 8.14 24.40
C PHE A 475 -19.02 6.77 23.85
N LYS A 476 -20.26 6.63 23.39
CA LYS A 476 -20.80 5.40 22.84
C LYS A 476 -20.57 5.33 21.33
N ALA A 477 -19.52 4.60 20.92
CA ALA A 477 -19.30 4.20 19.53
C ALA A 477 -19.93 2.84 19.23
N ASP A 478 -20.45 2.65 18.02
CA ASP A 478 -20.85 1.32 17.50
C ASP A 478 -19.63 0.59 16.91
N VAL A 479 -18.75 1.33 16.24
CA VAL A 479 -17.49 0.81 15.68
C VAL A 479 -16.32 1.74 16.01
N ILE A 480 -15.22 1.17 16.44
CA ILE A 480 -13.97 1.88 16.72
C ILE A 480 -12.89 1.37 15.77
N CYS A 481 -12.31 2.27 14.97
CA CYS A 481 -11.27 1.97 13.99
C CYS A 481 -9.94 2.59 14.43
N PHE A 482 -8.96 1.75 14.70
CA PHE A 482 -7.58 2.17 14.96
C PHE A 482 -6.76 2.05 13.69
N TRP A 483 -6.15 3.15 13.25
CA TRP A 483 -5.25 3.18 12.10
C TRP A 483 -3.81 3.32 12.58
N THR A 484 -3.03 2.24 12.59
CA THR A 484 -1.75 2.16 13.31
C THR A 484 -0.77 1.18 12.66
N ASP A 485 0.50 1.22 13.03
CA ASP A 485 1.46 0.14 12.75
C ASP A 485 1.35 -1.03 13.76
N SER A 486 0.44 -0.93 14.73
CA SER A 486 0.17 -1.87 15.81
C SER A 486 1.31 -2.01 16.83
N GLU A 487 2.35 -1.17 16.78
CA GLU A 487 3.46 -1.13 17.74
C GLU A 487 3.11 -0.37 19.03
N SER A 488 2.05 -0.80 19.75
CA SER A 488 1.67 -0.21 21.04
C SER A 488 2.57 -0.71 22.18
N TRP A 489 3.31 0.19 22.84
CA TRP A 489 4.28 -0.19 23.89
C TRP A 489 4.31 0.73 25.11
N ALA A 490 3.78 1.95 25.01
CA ALA A 490 3.97 2.99 26.03
C ALA A 490 2.92 2.96 27.15
N GLY A 491 1.86 2.15 27.00
CA GLY A 491 0.74 2.13 27.93
C GLY A 491 0.96 1.30 29.19
N SER A 492 0.31 1.72 30.28
CA SER A 492 0.26 0.98 31.54
C SER A 492 -0.75 -0.17 31.53
N ARG A 493 -1.47 -0.37 30.42
CA ARG A 493 -2.47 -1.43 30.22
C ARG A 493 -2.52 -1.86 28.75
N HIS A 494 -2.84 -3.11 28.47
CA HIS A 494 -3.03 -3.57 27.09
C HIS A 494 -4.31 -3.01 26.46
N PRO A 495 -4.31 -2.70 25.15
CA PRO A 495 -5.52 -2.25 24.45
C PRO A 495 -6.70 -3.23 24.54
N SER A 496 -6.43 -4.55 24.58
CA SER A 496 -7.46 -5.58 24.78
C SER A 496 -8.12 -5.51 26.16
N GLN A 497 -7.34 -5.27 27.22
CA GLN A 497 -7.85 -5.07 28.58
C GLN A 497 -8.68 -3.77 28.68
N ALA A 498 -8.21 -2.71 28.02
CA ALA A 498 -8.91 -1.43 27.93
C ALA A 498 -10.25 -1.54 27.18
N LEU A 499 -10.28 -2.30 26.08
CA LEU A 499 -11.50 -2.60 25.34
C LEU A 499 -12.50 -3.40 26.17
N ALA A 500 -12.04 -4.43 26.89
CA ALA A 500 -12.90 -5.22 27.78
C ALA A 500 -13.56 -4.34 28.86
N GLU A 501 -12.81 -3.40 29.45
CA GLU A 501 -13.37 -2.44 30.40
C GLU A 501 -14.38 -1.47 29.73
N TYR A 502 -14.05 -0.96 28.54
CA TYR A 502 -14.97 -0.11 27.77
C TYR A 502 -16.29 -0.84 27.46
N ARG A 503 -16.24 -2.12 27.09
CA ARG A 503 -17.45 -2.94 26.86
C ARG A 503 -18.30 -3.11 28.11
N GLN A 504 -17.67 -3.34 29.25
CA GLN A 504 -18.37 -3.45 30.53
C GLN A 504 -19.03 -2.14 30.96
N LYS A 505 -18.39 -1.00 30.69
CA LYS A 505 -18.81 0.31 31.23
C LYS A 505 -19.65 1.15 30.28
N VAL A 506 -19.50 1.01 28.97
CA VAL A 506 -20.05 1.96 27.98
C VAL A 506 -20.86 1.26 26.89
N ASN A 507 -20.27 0.31 26.17
CA ASN A 507 -20.96 -0.39 25.09
C ASN A 507 -20.51 -1.85 24.93
N PRO A 508 -21.29 -2.83 25.42
CA PRO A 508 -20.92 -4.25 25.34
C PRO A 508 -20.81 -4.76 23.89
N ASP A 509 -21.55 -4.15 22.96
CA ASP A 509 -21.69 -4.61 21.57
C ASP A 509 -20.71 -3.91 20.61
N VAL A 510 -19.77 -3.10 21.13
CA VAL A 510 -18.85 -2.35 20.25
C VAL A 510 -17.96 -3.29 19.43
N LYS A 511 -17.83 -2.96 18.15
CA LYS A 511 -16.91 -3.61 17.22
C LYS A 511 -15.59 -2.83 17.19
N ALA A 512 -14.48 -3.49 17.48
CA ALA A 512 -13.16 -2.88 17.40
C ALA A 512 -12.42 -3.37 16.15
N VAL A 513 -11.91 -2.45 15.35
CA VAL A 513 -11.20 -2.77 14.10
C VAL A 513 -9.82 -2.13 14.18
N TYR A 514 -8.78 -2.95 14.13
CA TYR A 514 -7.41 -2.51 14.07
C TYR A 514 -6.90 -2.68 12.65
N ILE A 515 -6.61 -1.57 11.98
CA ILE A 515 -6.05 -1.55 10.64
C ILE A 515 -4.54 -1.40 10.77
N THR A 516 -3.83 -2.50 10.51
CA THR A 516 -2.36 -2.55 10.65
C THR A 516 -1.68 -2.11 9.36
N LEU A 517 -1.01 -0.96 9.40
CA LEU A 517 -0.41 -0.26 8.28
C LEU A 517 1.08 -0.60 8.06
N ALA A 518 1.59 -1.59 8.80
CA ALA A 518 2.94 -2.09 8.66
C ALA A 518 2.97 -3.63 8.50
N PRO A 519 3.95 -4.18 7.75
CA PRO A 519 4.07 -5.61 7.51
C PRO A 519 4.70 -6.35 8.69
N TYR A 520 4.03 -6.33 9.86
CA TYR A 520 4.49 -6.99 11.08
C TYR A 520 3.63 -8.22 11.42
N ARG A 521 4.14 -9.13 12.27
CA ARG A 521 3.43 -10.32 12.75
C ARG A 521 2.60 -10.06 14.03
N ILE A 522 2.44 -8.79 14.42
CA ILE A 522 1.76 -8.41 15.66
C ILE A 522 0.31 -7.97 15.39
N THR A 523 -0.55 -8.10 16.39
CA THR A 523 -1.90 -7.56 16.36
C THR A 523 -2.37 -7.14 17.74
N LEU A 524 -3.16 -6.06 17.80
CA LEU A 524 -3.81 -5.58 19.02
C LEU A 524 -5.15 -6.29 19.29
N VAL A 525 -5.59 -7.16 18.37
CA VAL A 525 -6.79 -7.98 18.51
C VAL A 525 -6.49 -9.17 19.40
N ASP A 526 -7.27 -9.34 20.46
CA ASP A 526 -7.27 -10.59 21.22
C ASP A 526 -7.85 -11.71 20.34
N PRO A 527 -7.13 -12.83 20.11
CA PRO A 527 -7.62 -13.93 19.27
C PRO A 527 -8.90 -14.59 19.81
N THR A 528 -9.27 -14.34 21.06
CA THR A 528 -10.50 -14.85 21.68
C THR A 528 -11.67 -13.88 21.61
N ASP A 529 -11.47 -12.67 21.08
CA ASP A 529 -12.52 -11.65 20.99
C ASP A 529 -13.24 -11.70 19.63
N PRO A 530 -14.51 -12.14 19.58
CA PRO A 530 -15.25 -12.28 18.33
C PRO A 530 -15.72 -10.93 17.75
N LEU A 531 -15.66 -9.86 18.54
CA LEU A 531 -16.08 -8.51 18.15
C LEU A 531 -14.87 -7.60 17.85
N SER A 532 -13.72 -8.20 17.57
CA SER A 532 -12.51 -7.50 17.17
C SER A 532 -11.94 -8.04 15.85
N TRP A 533 -11.57 -7.12 14.95
CA TRP A 533 -11.03 -7.45 13.63
C TRP A 533 -9.69 -6.80 13.40
N ASP A 534 -8.87 -7.49 12.61
CA ASP A 534 -7.55 -7.05 12.22
C ASP A 534 -7.49 -7.02 10.69
N LEU A 535 -7.47 -5.81 10.14
CA LEU A 535 -7.44 -5.56 8.71
C LEU A 535 -6.03 -5.13 8.29
N SER A 536 -5.63 -5.53 7.09
CA SER A 536 -4.24 -5.41 6.63
C SER A 536 -4.07 -4.29 5.61
N GLY A 537 -3.17 -3.35 5.92
CA GLY A 537 -2.63 -2.40 4.97
C GLY A 537 -3.62 -1.37 4.45
N PHE A 538 -3.39 -0.95 3.21
CA PHE A 538 -4.07 0.16 2.56
C PHE A 538 -5.09 -0.31 1.51
N ASP A 539 -5.71 -1.46 1.75
CA ASP A 539 -6.68 -2.04 0.82
C ASP A 539 -7.85 -1.05 0.58
N PRO A 540 -8.12 -0.65 -0.69
CA PRO A 540 -9.17 0.31 -1.03
C PRO A 540 -10.58 -0.12 -0.60
N GLY A 541 -10.79 -1.42 -0.37
CA GLY A 541 -12.05 -1.97 0.10
C GLY A 541 -12.26 -1.92 1.62
N ILE A 542 -11.26 -1.49 2.41
CA ILE A 542 -11.38 -1.42 3.87
C ILE A 542 -12.55 -0.54 4.33
N PRO A 543 -12.78 0.68 3.79
CA PRO A 543 -13.92 1.50 4.20
C PRO A 543 -15.25 0.75 4.07
N ARG A 544 -15.49 0.09 2.94
CA ARG A 544 -16.65 -0.78 2.74
C ARG A 544 -16.73 -1.93 3.74
N VAL A 545 -15.62 -2.63 4.01
CA VAL A 545 -15.58 -3.72 5.00
C VAL A 545 -15.95 -3.21 6.40
N ILE A 546 -15.43 -2.06 6.81
CA ILE A 546 -15.74 -1.45 8.11
C ILE A 546 -17.23 -1.09 8.19
N GLN A 547 -17.82 -0.54 7.12
CA GLN A 547 -19.25 -0.24 7.08
C GLN A 547 -20.11 -1.52 7.13
N MET A 548 -19.75 -2.57 6.39
CA MET A 548 -20.44 -3.87 6.47
C MET A 548 -20.34 -4.48 7.88
N LEU A 549 -19.17 -4.37 8.53
CA LEU A 549 -19.02 -4.74 9.94
C LEU A 549 -19.97 -3.93 10.81
N ALA A 550 -20.03 -2.61 10.63
CA ALA A 550 -20.92 -1.75 11.40
C ALA A 550 -22.40 -2.15 11.27
N ALA A 551 -22.80 -2.59 10.07
CA ALA A 551 -24.16 -2.96 9.72
C ALA A 551 -24.54 -4.44 9.99
N ASP A 552 -23.60 -5.27 10.48
CA ASP A 552 -23.81 -6.72 10.68
C ASP A 552 -24.06 -7.50 9.37
N GLU A 553 -23.36 -7.13 8.30
CA GLU A 553 -23.55 -7.66 6.93
C GLU A 553 -22.38 -8.55 6.44
N LEU A 554 -21.46 -8.96 7.31
CA LEU A 554 -20.19 -9.61 6.95
C LEU A 554 -20.20 -11.14 7.04
#